data_AF-A0A1G0EG43-F1
#
_entry.id   AF-A0A1G0EG43-F1
#
_cell.length_a   1.000
_cell.length_b   1.000
_cell.length_c   1.000
_cell.angle_alpha   90.00
_cell.angle_beta   90.00
_cell.angle_gamma   90.00
#
_symmetry.space_group_name_H-M   'P 1'
#
loop_
_entity.id
_entity.type
_entity.pdbx_description
1 polymer ?
#
loop_
_entity_poly.entity_id
_entity_poly.type
_entity_poly.pdbx_seq_one_letter_code
_entity_poly.pdbx_strand_id
1 'polypeptide(L)'
;MKAYFDTPSELLERRSVNSSCAMEAVNSYFRQRYEHQIAYDEELLKYQFLLAGFSQVSRASFGNGKVSGAVIIDDKKYEWESLYMEAVKPAHKKLQPGSIGI
;
A
#
# COMPACT_ATOMS: atom_id res chain seq x y z
N MET A 1 -11.15 3.73 -27.80
CA MET A 1 -11.00 2.74 -26.72
C MET A 1 -11.01 3.55 -25.43
N LYS A 2 -11.99 3.37 -24.53
CA LYS A 2 -11.95 4.04 -23.21
C LYS A 2 -10.90 3.33 -22.36
N ALA A 3 -10.01 4.08 -21.74
CA ALA A 3 -9.01 3.53 -20.85
C ALA A 3 -9.67 3.26 -19.48
N TYR A 4 -9.21 2.23 -18.78
CA TYR A 4 -9.77 1.83 -17.48
C TYR A 4 -9.62 2.90 -16.39
N PHE A 5 -8.69 3.84 -16.58
CA PHE A 5 -8.45 4.98 -15.70
C PHE A 5 -9.48 6.11 -15.87
N ASP A 6 -10.27 6.09 -16.96
CA ASP A 6 -11.20 7.17 -17.29
C ASP A 6 -12.48 7.13 -16.42
N THR A 7 -12.85 5.96 -15.88
CA THR A 7 -14.03 5.79 -15.01
C THR A 7 -13.77 4.81 -13.85
N PRO A 8 -13.01 5.23 -12.82
CA PRO A 8 -12.66 4.36 -11.67
C PRO A 8 -13.88 3.85 -10.88
N SER A 9 -14.94 4.65 -10.76
CA SER A 9 -16.16 4.30 -10.02
C SER A 9 -16.92 3.12 -10.64
N GLU A 10 -16.98 3.03 -11.97
CA GLU A 10 -17.65 1.93 -12.68
C GLU A 10 -16.95 0.57 -12.41
N LEU A 11 -15.63 0.58 -12.20
CA LEU A 11 -14.87 -0.64 -11.86
C LEU A 11 -15.19 -1.14 -10.45
N LEU A 12 -15.36 -0.22 -9.49
CA LEU A 12 -15.70 -0.54 -8.11
C LEU A 12 -17.08 -1.21 -8.04
N GLU A 13 -18.09 -0.61 -8.69
CA GLU A 13 -19.47 -1.11 -8.69
C GLU A 13 -19.60 -2.51 -9.29
N ARG A 14 -18.83 -2.81 -10.35
CA ARG A 14 -18.92 -4.09 -11.06
C ARG A 14 -18.26 -5.27 -10.33
N ARG A 15 -17.33 -5.02 -9.41
CA ARG A 15 -16.43 -6.06 -8.87
C ARG A 15 -16.60 -6.34 -7.38
N SER A 16 -17.44 -5.60 -6.65
CA SER A 16 -17.63 -5.78 -5.20
C SER A 16 -16.29 -5.90 -4.47
N VAL A 17 -15.41 -4.91 -4.67
CA VAL A 17 -14.12 -4.85 -3.99
C VAL A 17 -14.30 -4.47 -2.52
N ASN A 18 -13.44 -5.01 -1.65
CA ASN A 18 -13.51 -4.76 -0.21
C ASN A 18 -12.95 -3.37 0.16
N SER A 19 -12.14 -2.78 -0.72
CA SER A 19 -11.71 -1.39 -0.64
C SER A 19 -12.50 -0.52 -1.61
N SER A 20 -12.52 0.79 -1.35
CA SER A 20 -12.98 1.78 -2.33
C SER A 20 -11.91 2.12 -3.38
N CYS A 21 -10.88 1.28 -3.57
CA CYS A 21 -9.74 1.56 -4.45
C CYS A 21 -9.88 0.82 -5.78
N ALA A 22 -9.90 1.58 -6.88
CA ALA A 22 -10.06 1.02 -8.23
C ALA A 22 -8.91 0.08 -8.62
N MET A 23 -7.71 0.31 -8.07
CA MET A 23 -6.54 -0.52 -8.35
C MET A 23 -6.69 -1.95 -7.78
N GLU A 24 -7.50 -2.16 -6.75
CA GLU A 24 -7.86 -3.51 -6.28
C GLU A 24 -8.63 -4.28 -7.37
N ALA A 25 -9.59 -3.61 -8.01
CA ALA A 25 -10.35 -4.18 -9.12
C ALA A 25 -9.45 -4.48 -10.32
N VAL A 26 -8.52 -3.58 -10.65
CA VAL A 26 -7.52 -3.78 -11.72
C VAL A 26 -6.66 -5.02 -11.42
N ASN A 27 -6.08 -5.11 -10.22
CA ASN A 27 -5.25 -6.25 -9.83
C ASN A 27 -5.99 -7.58 -9.81
N SER A 28 -7.30 -7.57 -9.54
CA SER A 28 -8.14 -8.78 -9.64
C SER A 28 -8.19 -9.34 -11.08
N TYR A 29 -8.04 -8.49 -12.11
CA TYR A 29 -8.03 -8.88 -13.51
C TYR A 29 -6.66 -9.41 -13.96
N PHE A 30 -5.58 -8.78 -13.48
CA PHE A 30 -4.20 -9.08 -13.87
C PHE A 30 -3.51 -10.15 -13.02
N ARG A 31 -4.22 -10.75 -12.05
CA ARG A 31 -3.77 -11.94 -11.31
C ARG A 31 -3.70 -13.17 -12.25
N GLN A 32 -2.76 -13.16 -13.19
CA GLN A 32 -2.56 -14.22 -14.16
C GLN A 32 -1.32 -15.04 -13.80
N ARG A 33 -1.57 -16.29 -13.38
CA ARG A 33 -0.65 -17.42 -13.56
C ARG A 33 0.78 -17.26 -13.00
N TYR A 34 0.88 -17.03 -11.69
CA TYR A 34 2.11 -17.21 -10.87
C TYR A 34 3.18 -16.11 -10.92
N GLU A 35 3.06 -15.06 -11.74
CA GLU A 35 3.91 -13.89 -11.59
C GLU A 35 3.24 -12.84 -10.69
N HIS A 36 3.94 -12.44 -9.63
CA HIS A 36 3.47 -11.48 -8.63
C HIS A 36 3.61 -10.05 -9.17
N GLN A 37 3.01 -9.76 -10.33
CA GLN A 37 2.88 -8.40 -10.82
C GLN A 37 1.58 -7.80 -10.26
N ILE A 38 1.74 -6.72 -9.52
CA ILE A 38 0.65 -6.02 -8.86
C ILE A 38 0.89 -4.54 -9.13
N ALA A 39 -0.11 -3.92 -9.74
CA ALA A 39 -0.12 -2.49 -9.97
C ALA A 39 -0.45 -1.79 -8.65
N TYR A 40 0.33 -0.77 -8.32
CA TYR A 40 0.14 0.00 -7.10
C TYR A 40 -0.06 1.47 -7.44
N ASP A 41 -1.00 2.09 -6.73
CA ASP A 41 -1.09 3.53 -6.58
C ASP A 41 -1.06 3.89 -5.08
N GLU A 42 -1.08 5.18 -4.79
CA GLU A 42 -1.01 5.69 -3.42
C GLU A 42 -2.19 5.19 -2.57
N GLU A 43 -3.40 5.15 -3.14
CA GLU A 43 -4.61 4.74 -2.45
C GLU A 43 -4.58 3.26 -2.08
N LEU A 44 -4.17 2.40 -3.02
CA LEU A 44 -4.05 0.96 -2.78
C LEU A 44 -3.00 0.68 -1.72
N LEU A 45 -1.81 1.26 -1.83
CA LEU A 45 -0.76 1.05 -0.83
C LEU A 45 -1.22 1.54 0.54
N LYS A 46 -1.87 2.70 0.61
CA LYS A 46 -2.42 3.22 1.86
C LYS A 46 -3.43 2.25 2.48
N TYR A 47 -4.36 1.74 1.68
CA TYR A 47 -5.32 0.72 2.14
C TYR A 47 -4.61 -0.54 2.65
N GLN A 48 -3.63 -1.06 1.91
CA GLN A 48 -2.88 -2.26 2.29
C GLN A 48 -2.08 -2.07 3.58
N PHE A 49 -1.43 -0.91 3.77
CA PHE A 49 -0.74 -0.58 5.03
C PHE A 49 -1.71 -0.58 6.22
N LEU A 50 -2.88 0.05 6.07
CA LEU A 50 -3.89 0.10 7.12
C LEU A 50 -4.44 -1.29 7.44
N LEU A 51 -4.75 -2.10 6.42
CA LEU A 51 -5.17 -3.49 6.60
C LEU A 51 -4.12 -4.33 7.35
N ALA A 52 -2.85 -4.12 7.05
CA ALA A 52 -1.74 -4.80 7.72
C ALA A 52 -1.48 -4.28 9.16
N GLY A 53 -2.29 -3.33 9.64
CA GLY A 53 -2.20 -2.79 11.00
C GLY A 53 -1.14 -1.69 11.19
N PHE A 54 -0.62 -1.13 10.10
CA PHE A 54 0.21 0.07 10.19
C PHE A 54 -0.66 1.31 10.39
N SER A 55 -0.05 2.38 10.90
CA SER A 55 -0.66 3.69 11.09
C SER A 55 0.25 4.79 10.54
N GLN A 56 -0.22 6.05 10.55
CA GLN A 56 0.52 7.20 10.03
C GLN A 56 1.05 7.01 8.60
N VAL A 57 0.22 6.41 7.74
CA VAL A 57 0.59 6.15 6.35
C VAL A 57 0.63 7.47 5.57
N SER A 58 1.77 7.79 4.97
CA SER A 58 1.94 9.02 4.20
C SER A 58 2.90 8.85 3.03
N ARG A 59 2.69 9.67 2.00
CA ARG A 59 3.61 9.76 0.86
C ARG A 59 4.89 10.50 1.24
N ALA A 60 5.99 10.01 0.70
CA ALA A 60 7.31 10.59 0.78
C ALA A 60 7.82 11.00 -0.62
N SER A 61 8.90 11.76 -0.64
CA SER A 61 9.57 12.19 -1.88
C SER A 61 10.92 11.51 -1.97
N PHE A 62 11.45 11.39 -3.19
CA PHE A 62 12.82 10.92 -3.43
C PHE A 62 13.81 11.67 -2.54
N GLY A 63 14.74 10.95 -1.92
CA GLY A 63 15.75 11.48 -1.02
C GLY A 63 15.22 11.99 0.32
N ASN A 64 13.94 11.77 0.65
CA ASN A 64 13.30 12.34 1.83
C ASN A 64 12.45 11.31 2.60
N GLY A 65 12.98 10.82 3.71
CA GLY A 65 12.23 10.02 4.69
C GLY A 65 11.78 10.87 5.88
N LYS A 66 10.50 10.83 6.25
CA LYS A 66 9.95 11.56 7.41
C LYS A 66 10.12 10.76 8.70
N VAL A 67 10.19 9.43 8.61
CA VAL A 67 10.30 8.55 9.79
C VAL A 67 11.75 8.39 10.21
N SER A 68 12.67 8.20 9.26
CA SER A 68 14.12 8.13 9.53
C SER A 68 14.92 8.35 8.26
N GLY A 69 15.84 9.33 8.27
CA GLY A 69 16.74 9.59 7.15
C GLY A 69 17.76 8.46 6.89
N ALA A 70 17.99 7.56 7.86
CA ALA A 70 18.94 6.47 7.74
C ALA A 70 18.47 5.31 6.83
N VAL A 71 17.20 5.32 6.40
CA VAL A 71 16.57 4.23 5.62
C VAL A 71 16.41 4.61 4.13
N ILE A 72 16.88 5.80 3.74
CA ILE A 72 16.78 6.28 2.36
C ILE A 72 17.81 5.51 1.51
N ILE A 73 17.33 4.56 0.72
CA ILE A 73 18.12 3.68 -0.16
C ILE A 73 17.87 4.00 -1.64
N ASP A 74 17.57 5.26 -1.93
CA ASP A 74 17.08 5.69 -3.22
C ASP A 74 18.19 5.69 -4.29
N ASP A 75 17.87 5.18 -5.48
CA ASP A 75 18.73 5.25 -6.66
C ASP A 75 18.10 6.21 -7.67
N LYS A 76 18.85 7.23 -8.09
CA LYS A 76 18.37 8.30 -8.97
C LYS A 76 17.78 7.77 -10.28
N LYS A 77 18.25 6.63 -10.79
CA LYS A 77 17.73 6.06 -12.05
C LYS A 77 16.27 5.59 -11.95
N TYR A 78 15.78 5.34 -10.73
CA TYR A 78 14.42 4.87 -10.45
C TYR A 78 13.48 5.97 -9.96
N GLU A 79 13.94 7.21 -9.83
CA GLU A 79 13.14 8.31 -9.25
C GLU A 79 11.80 8.50 -9.95
N TRP A 80 11.77 8.43 -11.28
CA TRP A 80 10.58 8.70 -12.09
C TRP A 80 9.55 7.55 -12.07
N GLU A 81 9.97 6.33 -11.71
CA GLU A 81 9.10 5.15 -11.65
C GLU A 81 8.71 4.76 -10.22
N SER A 82 9.33 5.38 -9.21
CA SER A 82 9.16 4.99 -7.80
C SER A 82 7.99 5.71 -7.12
N LEU A 83 7.23 4.96 -6.33
CA LEU A 83 6.23 5.48 -5.39
C LEU A 83 6.70 5.24 -3.96
N TYR A 84 7.04 6.33 -3.26
CA TYR A 84 7.54 6.28 -1.88
C TYR A 84 6.41 6.46 -0.87
N MET A 85 6.22 5.46 -0.01
CA MET A 85 5.22 5.46 1.06
C MET A 85 5.90 5.08 2.37
N GLU A 86 5.60 5.83 3.43
CA GLU A 86 6.05 5.54 4.78
C GLU A 86 4.85 5.22 5.68
N ALA A 87 5.05 4.31 6.62
CA ALA A 87 4.06 3.95 7.62
C ALA A 87 4.72 3.46 8.90
N VAL A 88 4.04 3.63 10.04
CA VAL A 88 4.52 3.23 11.35
C VAL A 88 3.77 1.99 11.82
N LYS A 89 4.50 0.91 12.09
CA LYS A 89 3.93 -0.24 12.77
C LYS A 89 3.82 0.09 14.26
N PRO A 90 2.60 0.04 14.85
CA PRO A 90 2.47 0.21 16.29
C PRO A 90 3.35 -0.79 17.01
N ALA A 91 4.03 -0.36 18.07
CA ALA A 91 4.79 -1.28 18.91
C ALA A 91 3.84 -2.39 19.38
N HIS A 92 4.21 -3.66 19.16
CA HIS A 92 3.52 -4.75 19.83
C HIS A 92 3.64 -4.44 21.33
N LYS A 93 2.50 -4.32 22.04
CA LYS A 93 2.52 -4.37 23.50
C LYS A 93 3.31 -5.62 23.84
N LYS A 94 4.49 -5.48 24.47
CA LYS A 94 5.17 -6.62 25.07
C LYS A 94 4.13 -7.25 25.99
N LEU A 95 3.71 -8.48 25.69
CA LEU A 95 2.94 -9.27 26.65
C LEU A 95 3.76 -9.24 27.92
N GLN A 96 3.22 -8.65 28.99
CA GLN A 96 3.91 -8.69 30.26
C GLN A 96 3.97 -10.16 30.68
N PRO A 97 5.15 -10.71 30.96
CA PRO A 97 5.26 -12.06 31.48
C PRO A 97 4.61 -12.08 32.87
N GLY A 98 3.33 -12.50 32.95
CA GLY A 98 2.61 -12.58 34.22
C GLY A 98 1.08 -12.58 34.15
N SER A 99 0.45 -12.23 33.02
CA SER A 99 -1.01 -12.19 32.91
C SER A 99 -1.63 -13.48 32.34
N ILE A 100 -1.29 -14.63 32.93
CA ILE A 100 -2.13 -15.83 32.87
C ILE A 100 -2.40 -16.20 34.33
N GLY A 101 -3.40 -15.54 34.90
CA GLY A 101 -4.04 -16.01 36.12
C GLY A 101 -5.05 -17.06 35.73
N ILE A 102 -4.79 -18.31 36.12
CA ILE A 102 -5.81 -19.34 36.33
C ILE A 102 -6.34 -19.12 37.75
#